data_AF-A0A2H3AZS9-F1
#
_entry.id   AF-A0A2H3AZS9-F1
#
_cell.length_a   1.000
_cell.length_b   1.000
_cell.length_c   1.000
_cell.angle_alpha   90.00
_cell.angle_beta   90.00
_cell.angle_gamma   90.00
#
_symmetry.space_group_name_H-M   'P 1'
#
loop_
_entity.id
_entity.type
_entity.pdbx_description
1 polymer ?
#
loop_
_entity_poly.entity_id
_entity_poly.type
_entity_poly.pdbx_seq_one_letter_code
_entity_poly.pdbx_strand_id
1 'polypeptide(L)'
;FDPETAQNWADIFALNTIVPFFVVRAFRSPLIKGAHSRPQCTSSVINISSAAAKLNVSPPFLSLAYGPIKTALEKLTLALGTSFAERDIAIRVNALEPGVFASQLKFLESLKTKSVPVTVAPIPVRRHGTWVTTVLGGTDTNPS
;
A
#
# COMPACT_ATOMS: atom_id res chain seq x y z
N PHE A 1 -24.14 -2.54 -9.72
CA PHE A 1 -22.98 -3.08 -8.98
C PHE A 1 -22.86 -4.54 -9.36
N ASP A 2 -21.65 -5.02 -9.65
CA ASP A 2 -21.41 -6.47 -9.72
C ASP A 2 -21.82 -7.09 -8.37
N PRO A 3 -22.26 -8.36 -8.33
CA PRO A 3 -22.72 -8.97 -7.10
C PRO A 3 -21.54 -9.17 -6.14
N GLU A 4 -21.40 -8.27 -5.17
CA GLU A 4 -20.48 -8.41 -4.05
C GLU A 4 -21.23 -9.02 -2.86
N THR A 5 -20.59 -9.99 -2.18
CA THR A 5 -21.17 -10.60 -0.97
C THR A 5 -20.57 -9.98 0.29
N ALA A 6 -21.29 -10.06 1.40
CA ALA A 6 -20.77 -9.68 2.71
C ALA A 6 -19.47 -10.44 3.06
N GLN A 7 -19.35 -11.70 2.61
CA GLN A 7 -18.13 -12.48 2.80
C GLN A 7 -16.94 -11.88 2.03
N ASN A 8 -17.13 -11.43 0.79
CA ASN A 8 -16.05 -10.77 0.04
C ASN A 8 -15.55 -9.51 0.75
N TRP A 9 -16.46 -8.73 1.33
CA TRP A 9 -16.10 -7.55 2.11
C TRP A 9 -15.31 -7.92 3.38
N ALA A 10 -15.79 -8.94 4.10
CA ALA A 10 -15.13 -9.44 5.31
C ALA A 10 -13.71 -9.95 5.01
N ASP A 11 -13.54 -10.72 3.93
CA ASP A 11 -12.25 -11.28 3.54
C ASP A 11 -11.24 -10.18 3.17
N ILE A 12 -11.66 -9.20 2.36
CA ILE A 12 -10.79 -8.09 1.95
C ILE A 12 -10.44 -7.21 3.16
N PHE A 13 -11.39 -6.95 4.06
CA PHE A 13 -11.13 -6.17 5.28
C PHE A 13 -10.20 -6.90 6.25
N ALA A 14 -10.40 -8.21 6.41
CA ALA A 14 -9.53 -9.05 7.21
C ALA A 14 -8.08 -8.98 6.69
N LEU A 15 -7.90 -9.17 5.38
CA LEU A 15 -6.59 -9.18 4.75
C LEU A 15 -5.91 -7.79 4.76
N ASN A 16 -6.65 -6.72 4.47
CA ASN A 16 -6.07 -5.40 4.24
C ASN A 16 -6.02 -4.50 5.48
N THR A 17 -6.75 -4.83 6.54
CA THR A 17 -6.84 -3.98 7.74
C THR A 17 -6.58 -4.75 9.02
N ILE A 18 -7.26 -5.89 9.23
CA ILE A 18 -7.12 -6.67 10.48
C ILE A 18 -5.73 -7.32 10.55
N VAL A 19 -5.30 -8.00 9.48
CA VAL A 19 -3.98 -8.67 9.44
C VAL A 19 -2.83 -7.69 9.70
N PRO A 20 -2.74 -6.50 9.05
CA PRO A 20 -1.71 -5.50 9.38
C PRO A 20 -1.63 -5.14 10.86
N PHE A 21 -2.75 -4.98 11.55
CA PHE A 21 -2.76 -4.73 13.00
C PHE A 21 -2.07 -5.85 13.77
N PHE A 22 -2.42 -7.10 13.49
CA PHE A 22 -1.85 -8.26 14.18
C PHE A 22 -0.38 -8.50 13.83
N VAL A 23 0.02 -8.23 12.59
CA VAL A 23 1.44 -8.26 12.19
C VAL A 23 2.23 -7.25 13.01
N VAL A 24 1.80 -5.99 13.07
CA VAL A 24 2.48 -4.96 13.88
C VAL A 24 2.56 -5.37 15.36
N ARG A 25 1.48 -5.95 15.90
CA ARG A 25 1.44 -6.45 17.27
C ARG A 25 2.44 -7.59 17.51
N ALA A 26 2.53 -8.54 16.59
CA ALA A 26 3.44 -9.68 16.68
C ALA A 26 4.92 -9.25 16.60
N PHE A 27 5.23 -8.27 15.74
CA PHE A 27 6.60 -7.76 15.55
C PHE A 27 7.00 -6.68 16.56
N ARG A 28 6.13 -6.31 17.52
CA ARG A 28 6.42 -5.23 18.49
C ARG A 28 7.74 -5.42 19.24
N SER A 29 7.98 -6.60 19.80
CA SER A 29 9.20 -6.87 20.58
C SER A 29 10.48 -6.76 19.71
N PRO A 30 10.56 -7.42 18.53
CA PRO A 30 11.64 -7.20 17.58
C PRO A 30 11.84 -5.73 17.17
N LEU A 31 10.76 -4.98 16.91
CA LEU A 31 10.84 -3.58 16.51
C LEU A 31 11.40 -2.69 17.63
N ILE A 32 11.01 -2.93 18.88
CA ILE A 32 11.57 -2.21 20.04
C ILE A 32 13.07 -2.51 20.17
N LYS A 33 13.45 -3.79 20.11
CA LYS A 33 14.88 -4.19 20.15
C LYS A 33 15.69 -3.54 19.03
N GLY A 34 15.14 -3.50 17.81
CA GLY A 34 15.77 -2.87 16.65
C GLY A 34 15.87 -1.34 16.73
N ALA A 35 14.97 -0.69 17.48
CA ALA A 35 15.09 0.73 17.77
C ALA A 35 16.24 0.98 18.75
N HIS A 36 16.36 0.16 19.81
CA HIS A 36 17.42 0.30 20.81
C HIS A 36 18.81 -0.11 20.34
N SER A 37 18.93 -0.93 19.28
CA SER A 37 20.23 -1.34 18.75
C SER A 37 21.02 -0.21 18.08
N ARG A 38 20.38 0.95 17.82
CA ARG A 38 21.01 2.12 17.25
C ARG A 38 20.67 3.37 18.08
N PRO A 39 21.66 4.12 18.60
CA PRO A 39 21.39 5.35 19.34
C PRO A 39 20.52 6.32 18.52
N GLN A 40 19.52 6.93 19.18
CA GLN A 40 18.64 7.96 18.61
C GLN A 40 17.85 7.52 17.35
N CYS A 41 17.71 6.21 17.13
CA CYS A 41 16.92 5.69 16.01
C CYS A 41 15.55 5.19 16.45
N THR A 42 14.62 5.14 15.49
CA THR A 42 13.30 4.52 15.65
C THR A 42 13.16 3.37 14.65
N SER A 43 12.36 2.37 15.02
CA SER A 43 11.85 1.40 14.07
C SER A 43 10.70 2.01 13.26
N SER A 44 10.45 1.47 12.07
CA SER A 44 9.41 1.99 11.17
C SER A 44 8.54 0.86 10.65
N VAL A 45 7.23 1.08 10.68
CA VAL A 45 6.21 0.28 10.00
C VAL A 45 5.65 1.12 8.86
N ILE A 46 5.54 0.50 7.68
CA ILE A 46 4.94 1.14 6.50
C ILE A 46 3.82 0.24 6.00
N ASN A 47 2.58 0.69 6.19
CA ASN A 47 1.40 0.03 5.66
C ASN A 47 1.17 0.45 4.20
N ILE A 48 0.73 -0.49 3.38
CA ILE A 48 0.45 -0.22 1.96
C ILE A 48 -1.06 -0.01 1.76
N SER A 49 -1.46 1.26 1.72
CA SER A 49 -2.80 1.71 1.37
C SER A 49 -2.97 1.74 -0.16
N SER A 50 -3.79 2.66 -0.68
CA SER A 50 -4.01 2.91 -2.11
C SER A 50 -4.60 4.30 -2.29
N ALA A 51 -4.31 4.96 -3.41
CA ALA A 51 -5.00 6.18 -3.82
C ALA A 51 -6.53 5.99 -3.89
N ALA A 52 -7.01 4.75 -4.08
CA ALA A 52 -8.42 4.41 -4.01
C ALA A 52 -9.09 4.76 -2.67
N ALA A 53 -8.33 4.89 -1.57
CA ALA A 53 -8.84 5.32 -0.27
C ALA A 53 -9.34 6.77 -0.26
N LYS A 54 -8.93 7.59 -1.22
CA LYS A 54 -9.35 8.99 -1.38
C LYS A 54 -10.38 9.18 -2.48
N LEU A 55 -10.67 8.14 -3.25
CA LEU A 55 -11.64 8.20 -4.35
C LEU A 55 -13.05 7.99 -3.80
N ASN A 56 -13.96 8.91 -4.15
CA ASN A 56 -15.39 8.77 -3.86
C ASN A 56 -16.12 7.93 -4.93
N VAL A 57 -15.40 7.47 -5.94
CA VAL A 57 -15.92 6.67 -7.05
C VAL A 57 -15.17 5.34 -7.11
N SER A 58 -15.91 4.25 -7.33
CA SER A 58 -15.30 2.96 -7.61
C SER A 58 -15.23 2.75 -9.12
N PRO A 59 -14.03 2.63 -9.70
CA PRO A 59 -13.90 2.23 -11.09
C PRO A 59 -14.54 0.86 -11.35
N PRO A 60 -15.01 0.55 -12.57
CA PRO A 60 -15.70 -0.72 -12.86
C PRO A 60 -14.90 -1.99 -12.60
N PHE A 61 -13.58 -1.87 -12.45
CA PHE A 61 -12.64 -2.97 -12.21
C PHE A 61 -12.21 -3.09 -10.74
N LEU A 62 -12.76 -2.26 -9.85
CA LEU A 62 -12.40 -2.22 -8.44
C LEU A 62 -13.66 -2.36 -7.58
N SER A 63 -13.57 -3.21 -6.55
CA SER A 63 -14.66 -3.40 -5.60
C SER A 63 -14.98 -2.11 -4.86
N LEU A 64 -16.27 -1.85 -4.65
CA LEU A 64 -16.72 -0.69 -3.87
C LEU A 64 -16.18 -0.72 -2.43
N ALA A 65 -15.99 -1.92 -1.88
CA ALA A 65 -15.42 -2.13 -0.56
C ALA A 65 -13.97 -1.65 -0.44
N TYR A 66 -13.21 -1.70 -1.54
CA TYR A 66 -11.76 -1.54 -1.50
C TYR A 66 -11.32 -0.16 -1.00
N GLY A 67 -11.96 0.91 -1.47
CA GLY A 67 -11.69 2.28 -1.03
C GLY A 67 -11.89 2.46 0.48
N PRO A 68 -13.11 2.21 1.01
CA PRO A 68 -13.39 2.26 2.45
C PRO A 68 -12.44 1.40 3.30
N ILE A 69 -12.10 0.19 2.85
CA ILE A 69 -11.18 -0.70 3.56
C ILE A 69 -9.77 -0.08 3.62
N LYS A 70 -9.29 0.55 2.53
CA LYS A 70 -8.00 1.23 2.51
C LYS A 70 -8.00 2.51 3.35
N THR A 71 -9.11 3.25 3.41
CA THR A 71 -9.30 4.35 4.38
C THR A 71 -9.25 3.84 5.83
N ALA A 72 -9.82 2.68 6.12
CA ALA A 72 -9.73 2.07 7.45
C ALA A 72 -8.28 1.71 7.82
N LEU A 73 -7.48 1.21 6.86
CA LEU A 73 -6.05 0.97 7.07
C LEU A 73 -5.27 2.26 7.36
N GLU A 74 -5.58 3.37 6.69
CA GLU A 74 -4.98 4.69 6.98
C GLU A 74 -5.32 5.17 8.38
N LYS A 75 -6.59 5.03 8.79
CA LYS A 75 -7.00 5.41 10.15
C LYS A 75 -6.33 4.53 11.21
N LEU A 76 -6.22 3.23 10.94
CA LEU A 76 -5.48 2.29 11.79
C LEU A 76 -3.99 2.68 11.90
N THR A 77 -3.37 3.09 10.80
CA THR A 77 -1.98 3.55 10.77
C THR A 77 -1.77 4.74 11.70
N LEU A 78 -2.66 5.74 11.65
CA LEU A 78 -2.62 6.88 12.55
C LEU A 78 -2.81 6.45 14.01
N ALA A 79 -3.81 5.62 14.29
CA ALA A 79 -4.09 5.14 15.65
C ALA A 79 -2.91 4.36 16.26
N LEU A 80 -2.24 3.52 15.46
CA LEU A 80 -1.04 2.81 15.89
C LEU A 80 0.13 3.76 16.16
N GLY A 81 0.37 4.72 15.26
CA GLY A 81 1.42 5.73 15.44
C GLY A 81 1.21 6.56 16.71
N THR A 82 -0.02 7.05 16.93
CA THR A 82 -0.38 7.79 18.15
C THR A 82 -0.21 6.93 19.40
N SER A 83 -0.71 5.68 19.39
CA SER A 83 -0.61 4.78 20.55
C SER A 83 0.83 4.44 20.92
N PHE A 84 1.74 4.34 19.94
CA PHE A 84 3.16 4.15 20.23
C PHE A 84 3.81 5.42 20.78
N ALA A 85 3.50 6.60 20.23
CA ALA A 85 4.02 7.87 20.71
C ALA A 85 3.57 8.17 22.16
N GLU A 86 2.30 7.96 22.50
CA GLU A 86 1.76 8.13 23.86
C GLU A 86 2.44 7.23 24.91
N ARG A 87 3.04 6.13 24.48
CA ARG A 87 3.68 5.13 25.34
C ARG A 87 5.20 5.20 25.30
N ASP A 88 5.76 6.23 24.67
CA ASP A 88 7.20 6.39 24.43
C ASP A 88 7.84 5.15 23.78
N ILE A 89 7.11 4.50 22.87
CA ILE A 89 7.60 3.36 22.10
C ILE A 89 8.22 3.91 20.82
N ALA A 90 9.52 3.69 20.62
CA ALA A 90 10.31 4.15 19.49
C ALA A 90 9.98 3.46 18.14
N ILE A 91 8.70 3.40 17.78
CA ILE A 91 8.17 2.84 16.53
C ILE A 91 7.31 3.90 15.84
N ARG A 92 7.69 4.28 14.62
CA ARG A 92 6.88 5.13 13.74
C ARG A 92 6.02 4.27 12.82
N VAL A 93 4.81 4.71 12.53
CA VAL A 93 3.87 3.98 11.66
C VAL A 93 3.36 4.95 10.59
N ASN A 94 3.56 4.61 9.32
CA ASN A 94 3.15 5.43 8.18
C ASN A 94 2.41 4.58 7.15
N ALA A 95 1.64 5.22 6.29
CA ALA A 95 0.97 4.57 5.17
C ALA A 95 1.48 5.16 3.86
N LEU A 96 1.60 4.31 2.84
CA LEU A 96 1.81 4.74 1.45
C LEU A 96 0.51 4.55 0.68
N GLU A 97 0.20 5.49 -0.21
CA GLU A 97 -1.00 5.45 -1.06
C GLU A 97 -0.59 5.38 -2.55
N PRO A 98 -0.19 4.19 -3.06
CA PRO A 98 0.16 4.07 -4.47
C PRO A 98 -1.03 4.34 -5.38
N GLY A 99 -0.75 5.01 -6.50
CA GLY A 99 -1.63 5.05 -7.66
C GLY A 99 -1.50 3.80 -8.53
N VAL A 100 -2.04 3.88 -9.75
CA VAL A 100 -1.90 2.82 -10.76
C VAL A 100 -0.42 2.59 -11.08
N PHE A 101 0.09 1.38 -10.84
CA PHE A 101 1.46 1.02 -11.18
C PHE A 101 1.53 -0.41 -11.74
N ALA A 102 2.44 -0.63 -12.70
CA ALA A 102 2.74 -1.94 -13.28
C ALA A 102 2.89 -2.99 -12.16
N SER A 103 2.01 -3.98 -12.05
CA SER A 103 2.13 -5.07 -11.08
C SER A 103 1.31 -6.27 -11.53
N GLN A 104 1.57 -7.43 -10.93
CA GLN A 104 0.78 -8.65 -11.15
C GLN A 104 -0.63 -8.56 -10.54
N LEU A 105 -0.99 -7.44 -9.90
CA LEU A 105 -2.37 -7.18 -9.52
C LEU A 105 -3.20 -7.04 -10.80
N LYS A 106 -4.27 -7.82 -10.91
CA LYS A 106 -5.23 -7.86 -12.04
C LYS A 106 -5.80 -6.49 -12.45
N PHE A 107 -5.60 -5.49 -11.59
CA PHE A 107 -5.84 -4.07 -11.81
C PHE A 107 -5.36 -3.54 -13.18
N LEU A 108 -4.23 -4.05 -13.71
CA LEU A 108 -3.71 -3.58 -14.99
C LEU A 108 -4.17 -4.36 -16.20
N GLU A 109 -4.54 -5.62 -16.03
CA GLU A 109 -5.08 -6.43 -17.13
C GLU A 109 -6.45 -5.90 -17.58
N SER A 110 -7.24 -5.36 -16.65
CA SER A 110 -8.50 -4.67 -16.95
C SER A 110 -8.31 -3.27 -17.57
N LEU A 111 -7.19 -2.60 -17.29
CA LEU A 111 -6.85 -1.31 -17.90
C LEU A 111 -6.30 -1.45 -19.33
N LYS A 112 -5.69 -2.61 -19.68
CA LYS A 112 -5.29 -2.93 -21.06
C LYS A 112 -6.48 -3.12 -22.00
N THR A 113 -7.63 -3.54 -21.46
CA THR A 113 -8.83 -3.87 -22.23
C THR A 113 -9.85 -2.72 -22.28
N LYS A 114 -9.82 -1.79 -21.33
CA LYS A 114 -10.68 -0.60 -21.33
C LYS A 114 -9.85 0.64 -21.00
N SER A 115 -9.64 1.51 -21.99
CA SER A 115 -9.13 2.87 -21.78
C SER A 115 -10.05 3.59 -20.81
N VAL A 116 -9.59 3.87 -19.59
CA VAL A 116 -10.34 4.62 -18.59
C VAL A 116 -9.77 6.05 -18.57
N PRO A 117 -10.49 7.06 -19.10
CA PRO A 117 -10.00 8.43 -19.20
C PRO A 117 -9.72 9.09 -17.84
N VAL A 118 -10.34 8.56 -16.77
CA VAL A 118 -10.34 9.14 -15.42
C VAL A 118 -8.99 8.96 -14.70
N THR A 119 -8.20 7.95 -15.05
CA THR A 119 -6.94 7.61 -14.34
C THR A 119 -5.72 8.39 -14.82
N VAL A 120 -5.78 9.05 -15.98
CA VAL A 120 -4.64 9.78 -16.58
C VAL A 120 -4.56 11.24 -16.08
N ALA A 121 -5.68 11.81 -15.63
CA ALA A 121 -5.79 13.24 -15.31
C ALA A 121 -5.14 13.69 -13.97
N PRO A 122 -5.11 12.91 -12.88
CA PRO A 122 -4.58 13.41 -11.60
C PRO A 122 -3.10 13.08 -11.34
N ILE A 123 -2.39 12.38 -12.24
CA ILE A 123 -0.99 11.98 -12.03
C ILE A 123 -0.08 13.12 -12.51
N PRO A 124 0.60 13.87 -11.61
CA PRO A 124 1.60 14.83 -12.04
C PRO A 124 2.67 14.08 -12.84
N VAL A 125 3.00 14.56 -14.05
CA VAL A 125 4.02 14.01 -14.96
C VAL A 125 3.58 12.83 -15.87
N ARG A 126 2.34 12.31 -15.79
CA ARG A 126 1.84 11.19 -16.66
C ARG A 126 2.75 9.94 -16.70
N ARG A 127 3.67 9.81 -15.75
CA ARG A 127 4.65 8.73 -15.73
C ARG A 127 4.05 7.56 -14.95
N HIS A 128 3.63 6.52 -15.66
CA HIS A 128 3.34 5.24 -15.02
C HIS A 128 4.64 4.67 -14.46
N GLY A 129 4.60 4.02 -13.29
CA GLY A 129 5.74 3.29 -12.77
C GLY A 129 6.11 2.16 -13.73
N THR A 130 7.25 2.28 -14.41
CA THR A 130 7.86 1.20 -15.19
C THR A 130 8.72 0.34 -14.27
N TRP A 131 8.65 -0.99 -14.42
CA TRP A 131 9.66 -1.87 -13.84
C TRP A 131 10.96 -1.65 -14.60
N VAL A 132 12.01 -1.22 -13.91
CA VAL A 132 13.38 -1.30 -14.44
C VAL A 132 13.95 -2.62 -13.95
N THR A 133 14.08 -3.60 -14.84
CA THR A 133 14.93 -4.76 -14.57
C THR A 133 16.36 -4.28 -14.62
N THR A 134 16.93 -3.92 -13.47
CA THR A 134 18.39 -3.80 -13.35
C THR A 134 18.94 -5.21 -13.45
N VAL A 135 19.37 -5.60 -14.65
CA VAL A 135 20.21 -6.78 -14.84
C VAL A 135 21.56 -6.46 -14.19
N LEU A 136 21.81 -7.01 -13.00
CA LEU A 136 23.15 -7.07 -12.43
C LEU A 136 23.91 -8.18 -13.17
N GLY A 137 24.58 -7.82 -14.27
CA GLY A 137 25.41 -8.73 -15.04
C GLY A 137 26.12 -7.97 -16.16
N GLY A 138 27.40 -7.68 -15.95
CA GLY A 138 28.22 -6.92 -16.88
C GLY A 138 28.46 -7.62 -18.23
N THR A 139 28.68 -6.83 -19.27
CA THR A 139 30.00 -6.62 -19.88
C THR A 139 29.81 -5.65 -21.03
N ASP A 140 30.64 -4.60 -21.04
CA ASP A 140 30.82 -3.70 -22.16
C ASP A 140 31.22 -4.49 -23.40
N THR A 141 30.52 -4.33 -24.52
CA THR A 141 31.16 -4.25 -25.84
C THR A 141 30.35 -3.32 -26.75
N ASN A 142 31.01 -2.22 -27.11
CA ASN A 142 30.60 -1.24 -28.11
C ASN A 142 30.76 -1.85 -29.52
N PRO A 143 29.88 -1.57 -30.51
CA PRO A 143 30.27 -1.71 -31.90
C PRO A 143 30.57 -0.35 -32.54
N SER A 144 31.63 -0.41 -33.35
CA SER A 144 32.07 0.57 -34.34
C SER A 144 31.07 0.68 -35.49
#